data_AF-A0AA43CWS7-F1
#
_entry.id   AF-A0AA43CWS7-F1
#
_cell.length_a   1.000
_cell.length_b   1.000
_cell.length_c   1.000
_cell.angle_alpha   90.00
_cell.angle_beta   90.00
_cell.angle_gamma   90.00
#
_symmetry.space_group_name_H-M   'P 1'
#
loop_
_entity.id
_entity.type
_entity.pdbx_description
1 polymer ?
#
loop_
_entity_poly.entity_id
_entity_poly.type
_entity_poly.pdbx_seq_one_letter_code
_entity_poly.pdbx_strand_id
1 'polypeptide(L)'
;MQNGSELHNLIATALTGVVKQIKSVRYYPAQHPALQAAAKESLRSFEPILGGGNHLSVTIRKEGFLFDDSPVAKGNQVITQLATFCFARRIQHLTFLADLNSSDLHHFVHYLLLDPQTLQKQGGIQAILEKARLTTIWTNIRDLDDILERREEIESLPEDPEFDPAAVLAGGEDVDESQAQSDALALETLLARMEQENNDARFQKALQELVPM
;
A
#
# COMPACT_ATOMS: atom_id res chain seq x y z
N MET A 1 7.89 -24.74 -13.02
CA MET A 1 8.86 -23.68 -12.62
C MET A 1 8.57 -22.31 -13.25
N GLN A 2 7.79 -22.20 -14.34
CA GLN A 2 7.46 -20.92 -14.97
C GLN A 2 6.43 -20.07 -14.18
N ASN A 3 5.36 -20.68 -13.63
CA ASN A 3 4.32 -19.95 -12.89
C ASN A 3 4.82 -19.26 -11.61
N GLY A 4 5.83 -19.82 -10.93
CA GLY A 4 6.38 -19.22 -9.70
C GLY A 4 7.07 -17.89 -9.97
N SER A 5 7.83 -17.79 -11.06
CA SER A 5 8.51 -16.55 -11.44
C SER A 5 7.54 -15.47 -11.92
N GLU A 6 6.47 -15.86 -12.60
CA GLU A 6 5.43 -14.93 -13.06
C GLU A 6 4.67 -14.31 -11.88
N LEU A 7 4.26 -15.14 -10.91
CA LEU A 7 3.58 -14.65 -9.72
C LEU A 7 4.45 -13.67 -8.90
N HIS A 8 5.75 -13.96 -8.75
CA HIS A 8 6.66 -13.02 -8.08
C HIS A 8 6.76 -11.66 -8.80
N ASN A 9 6.71 -11.65 -10.13
CA ASN A 9 6.71 -10.42 -10.92
C ASN A 9 5.38 -9.65 -10.78
N LEU A 10 4.25 -10.37 -10.71
CA LEU A 10 2.95 -9.77 -10.44
C LEU A 10 2.92 -9.12 -9.05
N ILE A 11 3.39 -9.83 -8.01
CA ILE A 11 3.49 -9.28 -6.65
C ILE A 11 4.40 -8.04 -6.63
N ALA A 12 5.55 -8.09 -7.31
CA ALA A 12 6.44 -6.93 -7.42
C ALA A 12 5.76 -5.72 -8.08
N THR A 13 4.96 -5.96 -9.11
CA THR A 13 4.17 -4.93 -9.80
C THR A 13 3.12 -4.34 -8.86
N ALA A 14 2.36 -5.19 -8.14
CA ALA A 14 1.36 -4.77 -7.17
C ALA A 14 1.95 -3.92 -6.03
N LEU A 15 3.07 -4.35 -5.43
CA LEU A 15 3.78 -3.60 -4.40
C LEU A 15 4.32 -2.27 -4.93
N THR A 16 4.75 -2.21 -6.18
CA THR A 16 5.16 -0.96 -6.84
C THR A 16 3.97 0.00 -7.01
N GLY A 17 2.77 -0.53 -7.30
CA GLY A 17 1.51 0.24 -7.29
C GLY A 17 1.24 0.90 -5.94
N VAL A 18 1.45 0.19 -4.84
CA VAL A 18 1.34 0.75 -3.48
C VAL A 18 2.35 1.88 -3.25
N VAL A 19 3.60 1.74 -3.73
CA VAL A 19 4.61 2.82 -3.64
C VAL A 19 4.16 4.06 -4.40
N LYS A 20 3.67 3.90 -5.64
CA LYS A 20 3.13 5.02 -6.43
C LYS A 20 2.01 5.73 -5.68
N GLN A 21 1.11 4.97 -5.06
CA GLN A 21 0.00 5.53 -4.28
C GLN A 21 0.47 6.28 -3.02
N ILE A 22 1.42 5.73 -2.27
CA ILE A 22 2.06 6.43 -1.13
C ILE A 22 2.65 7.77 -1.59
N LYS A 23 3.29 7.78 -2.76
CA LYS A 23 3.86 8.99 -3.34
C LYS A 23 2.77 9.99 -3.72
N SER A 24 1.72 9.56 -4.42
CA SER A 24 0.59 10.42 -4.74
C SER A 24 -0.01 11.07 -3.49
N VAL A 25 -0.24 10.31 -2.42
CA VAL A 25 -0.80 10.84 -1.16
C VAL A 25 0.11 11.88 -0.49
N ARG A 26 1.43 11.77 -0.64
CA ARG A 26 2.37 12.75 -0.09
C ARG A 26 2.47 14.03 -0.90
N TYR A 27 2.19 13.98 -2.19
CA TYR A 27 2.46 15.08 -3.13
C TYR A 27 1.21 15.81 -3.59
N TYR A 28 0.04 15.17 -3.51
CA TYR A 28 -1.23 15.81 -3.87
C TYR A 28 -2.09 16.09 -2.64
N PRO A 29 -2.89 17.18 -2.66
CA PRO A 29 -3.84 17.45 -1.60
C PRO A 29 -4.94 16.37 -1.55
N ALA A 30 -5.56 16.19 -0.37
CA ALA A 30 -6.50 15.10 -0.07
C ALA A 30 -7.69 14.97 -1.05
N GLN A 31 -8.05 16.06 -1.74
CA GLN A 31 -9.19 16.09 -2.68
C GLN A 31 -8.78 15.98 -4.15
N HIS A 32 -7.50 15.73 -4.44
CA HIS A 32 -7.01 15.69 -5.81
C HIS A 32 -7.44 14.41 -6.56
N PRO A 33 -7.98 14.50 -7.79
CA PRO A 33 -8.41 13.32 -8.56
C PRO A 33 -7.32 12.28 -8.80
N ALA A 34 -6.04 12.70 -8.84
CA ALA A 34 -4.91 11.79 -9.04
C ALA A 34 -4.74 10.77 -7.91
N LEU A 35 -5.20 11.08 -6.68
CA LEU A 35 -5.14 10.12 -5.57
C LEU A 35 -6.02 8.90 -5.83
N GLN A 36 -7.25 9.14 -6.30
CA GLN A 36 -8.19 8.09 -6.65
C GLN A 36 -7.77 7.33 -7.92
N ALA A 37 -7.14 8.03 -8.88
CA ALA A 37 -6.56 7.38 -10.05
C ALA A 37 -5.41 6.43 -9.67
N ALA A 38 -4.48 6.88 -8.83
CA ALA A 38 -3.37 6.06 -8.34
C ALA A 38 -3.86 4.84 -7.53
N ALA A 39 -4.91 5.01 -6.73
CA ALA A 39 -5.54 3.90 -6.01
C ALA A 39 -6.14 2.84 -6.95
N LYS A 40 -6.81 3.28 -8.04
CA LYS A 40 -7.37 2.37 -9.05
C LYS A 40 -6.29 1.68 -9.89
N GLU A 41 -5.23 2.39 -10.25
CA GLU A 41 -4.07 1.81 -10.95
C GLU A 41 -3.35 0.76 -10.07
N SER A 42 -3.17 1.08 -8.79
CA SER A 42 -2.64 0.16 -7.79
C SER A 42 -3.50 -1.10 -7.72
N LEU A 43 -4.82 -0.97 -7.56
CA LEU A 43 -5.76 -2.09 -7.52
C LEU A 43 -5.66 -3.00 -8.74
N ARG A 44 -5.59 -2.44 -9.95
CA ARG A 44 -5.46 -3.22 -11.20
C ARG A 44 -4.24 -4.13 -11.19
N SER A 45 -3.17 -3.74 -10.49
CA SER A 45 -1.96 -4.56 -10.37
C SER A 45 -2.16 -5.77 -9.44
N PHE A 46 -3.16 -5.74 -8.56
CA PHE A 46 -3.54 -6.87 -7.69
C PHE A 46 -4.55 -7.82 -8.36
N GLU A 47 -5.35 -7.37 -9.33
CA GLU A 47 -6.40 -8.19 -9.98
C GLU A 47 -5.91 -9.57 -10.48
N PRO A 48 -4.74 -9.70 -11.13
CA PRO A 48 -4.25 -11.01 -11.59
C PRO A 48 -3.85 -11.96 -10.45
N ILE A 49 -3.56 -11.43 -9.26
CA ILE A 49 -3.14 -12.19 -8.08
C ILE A 49 -4.37 -12.63 -7.27
N LEU A 50 -5.33 -11.72 -7.11
CA LEU A 50 -6.52 -11.90 -6.28
C LEU A 50 -7.70 -12.54 -7.04
N GLY A 51 -7.59 -12.63 -8.36
CA GLY A 51 -8.61 -13.25 -9.21
C GLY A 51 -8.94 -14.69 -8.80
N GLY A 52 -10.21 -15.06 -8.93
CA GLY A 52 -10.69 -16.42 -8.61
C GLY A 52 -10.87 -16.70 -7.11
N GLY A 53 -10.91 -15.66 -6.26
CA GLY A 53 -11.07 -15.81 -4.81
C GLY A 53 -9.76 -16.03 -4.05
N ASN A 54 -8.62 -15.79 -4.70
CA ASN A 54 -7.30 -15.91 -4.10
C ASN A 54 -6.99 -14.72 -3.20
N HIS A 55 -6.08 -14.92 -2.24
CA HIS A 55 -5.51 -13.86 -1.40
C HIS A 55 -4.01 -13.77 -1.64
N LEU A 56 -3.41 -12.63 -1.28
CA LEU A 56 -1.97 -12.43 -1.30
C LEU A 56 -1.48 -12.22 0.13
N SER A 57 -0.65 -13.12 0.64
CA SER A 57 0.06 -12.94 1.91
C SER A 57 1.56 -12.83 1.67
N VAL A 58 2.17 -11.77 2.20
CA VAL A 58 3.61 -11.54 2.14
C VAL A 58 4.18 -11.32 3.54
N THR A 59 5.38 -11.85 3.78
CA THR A 59 6.17 -11.54 4.98
C THR A 59 7.07 -10.36 4.69
N ILE A 60 7.17 -9.44 5.63
CA ILE A 60 7.97 -8.23 5.54
C ILE A 60 9.17 -8.38 6.48
N ARG A 61 10.37 -8.24 5.91
CA ARG A 61 11.62 -8.09 6.65
C ARG A 61 12.28 -6.76 6.29
N LYS A 62 13.30 -6.36 7.04
CA LYS A 62 14.01 -5.10 6.80
C LYS A 62 14.63 -5.05 5.40
N GLU A 63 15.06 -6.20 4.91
CA GLU A 63 15.72 -6.39 3.62
C GLU A 63 14.77 -6.56 2.42
N GLY A 64 13.46 -6.70 2.64
CA GLY A 64 12.50 -6.88 1.55
C GLY A 64 11.25 -7.67 1.93
N PHE A 65 10.44 -7.95 0.90
CA PHE A 65 9.26 -8.81 0.99
C PHE A 65 9.61 -10.25 0.64
N LEU A 66 8.95 -11.19 1.31
CA LEU A 66 8.99 -12.61 1.02
C LEU A 66 7.59 -13.10 0.68
N PHE A 67 7.49 -13.92 -0.37
CA PHE A 67 6.30 -14.69 -0.72
C PHE A 67 6.71 -16.17 -0.73
N ASP A 68 6.00 -17.02 0.02
CA ASP A 68 6.38 -18.44 0.23
C ASP A 68 7.88 -18.60 0.60
N ASP A 69 8.33 -17.81 1.58
CA ASP A 69 9.72 -17.71 2.06
C ASP A 69 10.77 -17.33 0.97
N SER A 70 10.32 -16.96 -0.22
CA SER A 70 11.16 -16.58 -1.35
C SER A 70 11.16 -15.05 -1.53
N PRO A 71 12.33 -14.40 -1.73
CA PRO A 71 12.39 -12.96 -1.93
C PRO A 71 11.64 -12.47 -3.17
N VAL A 72 10.75 -11.51 -2.98
CA VAL A 72 10.07 -10.80 -4.07
C VAL A 72 10.99 -9.72 -4.63
N ALA A 73 11.21 -9.73 -5.95
CA ALA A 73 11.99 -8.72 -6.68
C ALA A 73 13.36 -8.39 -6.03
N LYS A 74 14.15 -9.43 -5.77
CA LYS A 74 15.49 -9.31 -5.16
C LYS A 74 16.35 -8.26 -5.89
N GLY A 75 16.84 -7.27 -5.14
CA GLY A 75 17.65 -6.16 -5.67
C GLY A 75 16.85 -4.94 -6.12
N ASN A 76 15.53 -4.99 -6.13
CA ASN A 76 14.69 -3.82 -6.40
C ASN A 76 14.66 -2.89 -5.18
N GLN A 77 15.30 -1.72 -5.31
CA GLN A 77 15.42 -0.74 -4.23
C GLN A 77 14.09 -0.15 -3.78
N VAL A 78 13.14 0.04 -4.70
CA VAL A 78 11.80 0.60 -4.39
C VAL A 78 11.03 -0.33 -3.47
N ILE A 79 10.99 -1.62 -3.81
CA ILE A 79 10.31 -2.64 -3.00
C ILE A 79 11.03 -2.81 -1.65
N THR A 80 12.37 -2.75 -1.64
CA THR A 80 13.15 -2.81 -0.39
C THR A 80 12.84 -1.63 0.55
N GLN A 81 12.63 -0.44 0.00
CA GLN A 81 12.24 0.72 0.80
C GLN A 81 10.83 0.64 1.31
N LEU A 82 9.88 0.15 0.50
CA LEU A 82 8.53 -0.13 0.99
C LEU A 82 8.59 -1.13 2.16
N ALA A 83 9.40 -2.18 2.05
CA ALA A 83 9.57 -3.15 3.13
C ALA A 83 10.14 -2.49 4.39
N THR A 84 11.17 -1.66 4.24
CA THR A 84 11.75 -0.88 5.35
C THR A 84 10.72 0.06 5.99
N PHE A 85 9.90 0.72 5.17
CA PHE A 85 8.86 1.65 5.58
C PHE A 85 7.76 0.97 6.40
N CYS A 86 7.32 -0.20 5.95
CA CYS A 86 6.39 -1.07 6.68
C CYS A 86 7.02 -1.64 7.96
N PHE A 87 8.27 -2.10 7.89
CA PHE A 87 8.98 -2.67 9.03
C PHE A 87 9.19 -1.65 10.16
N ALA A 88 9.50 -0.39 9.83
CA ALA A 88 9.59 0.70 10.80
C ALA A 88 8.27 0.95 11.56
N ARG A 89 7.14 0.55 10.96
CA ARG A 89 5.78 0.60 11.54
C ARG A 89 5.37 -0.72 12.19
N ARG A 90 6.31 -1.63 12.39
CA ARG A 90 6.12 -2.96 13.00
C ARG A 90 5.14 -3.85 12.22
N ILE A 91 5.09 -3.69 10.90
CA ILE A 91 4.33 -4.57 10.02
C ILE A 91 5.29 -5.66 9.53
N GLN A 92 5.01 -6.89 9.92
CA GLN A 92 5.80 -8.09 9.59
C GLN A 92 5.05 -9.01 8.63
N HIS A 93 3.73 -8.93 8.57
CA HIS A 93 2.90 -9.69 7.65
C HIS A 93 1.85 -8.76 7.07
N LEU A 94 1.57 -8.93 5.79
CA LEU A 94 0.55 -8.17 5.07
C LEU A 94 -0.23 -9.13 4.19
N THR A 95 -1.55 -9.14 4.36
CA THR A 95 -2.48 -9.98 3.62
C THR A 95 -3.50 -9.10 2.92
N PHE A 96 -3.72 -9.34 1.62
CA PHE A 96 -4.78 -8.72 0.82
C PHE A 96 -5.79 -9.80 0.42
N LEU A 97 -7.06 -9.56 0.70
CA LEU A 97 -8.16 -10.49 0.38
C LEU A 97 -8.72 -10.26 -1.03
N ALA A 98 -9.46 -11.25 -1.54
CA ALA A 98 -9.95 -11.28 -2.91
C ALA A 98 -10.91 -10.12 -3.26
N ASP A 99 -11.57 -9.55 -2.26
CA ASP A 99 -12.53 -8.45 -2.34
C ASP A 99 -11.89 -7.06 -2.14
N LEU A 100 -10.55 -6.98 -2.21
CA LEU A 100 -9.80 -5.73 -2.21
C LEU A 100 -10.40 -4.73 -3.21
N ASN A 101 -10.57 -3.49 -2.77
CA ASN A 101 -11.08 -2.41 -3.59
C ASN A 101 -10.19 -1.16 -3.49
N SER A 102 -10.39 -0.19 -4.39
CA SER A 102 -9.53 1.00 -4.47
C SER A 102 -9.72 1.94 -3.28
N SER A 103 -10.90 1.95 -2.66
CA SER A 103 -11.16 2.74 -1.46
C SER A 103 -10.32 2.23 -0.30
N ASP A 104 -10.31 0.91 -0.07
CA ASP A 104 -9.54 0.31 1.01
C ASP A 104 -8.04 0.50 0.81
N LEU A 105 -7.53 0.33 -0.41
CA LEU A 105 -6.12 0.66 -0.71
C LEU A 105 -5.79 2.13 -0.40
N HIS A 106 -6.69 3.04 -0.74
CA HIS A 106 -6.51 4.46 -0.45
C HIS A 106 -6.45 4.75 1.05
N HIS A 107 -7.43 4.28 1.82
CA HIS A 107 -7.43 4.45 3.27
C HIS A 107 -6.23 3.77 3.93
N PHE A 108 -5.89 2.55 3.52
CA PHE A 108 -4.70 1.84 4.03
C PHE A 108 -3.42 2.64 3.83
N VAL A 109 -3.20 3.23 2.64
CA VAL A 109 -2.03 4.07 2.39
C VAL A 109 -2.01 5.30 3.30
N HIS A 110 -3.15 5.96 3.52
CA HIS A 110 -3.24 7.08 4.46
C HIS A 110 -2.91 6.65 5.90
N TYR A 111 -3.44 5.52 6.37
CA TYR A 111 -3.09 4.99 7.69
C TYR A 111 -1.63 4.58 7.80
N LEU A 112 -1.06 4.03 6.73
CA LEU A 112 0.35 3.68 6.66
C LEU A 112 1.24 4.92 6.69
N LEU A 113 0.76 6.09 6.30
CA LEU A 113 1.54 7.33 6.34
C LEU A 113 1.57 7.98 7.72
N LEU A 114 0.70 7.59 8.66
CA LEU A 114 0.74 8.05 10.04
C LEU A 114 2.13 7.81 10.66
N ASP A 115 2.51 8.71 11.57
CA ASP A 115 3.78 8.58 12.26
C ASP A 115 3.78 7.34 13.19
N PRO A 116 4.94 6.69 13.40
CA PRO A 116 5.02 5.48 14.21
C PRO A 116 4.52 5.63 15.66
N GLN A 117 4.62 6.83 16.25
CA GLN A 117 4.16 7.06 17.63
C GLN A 117 2.63 7.09 17.69
N THR A 118 1.98 7.75 16.73
CA THR A 118 0.51 7.74 16.58
C THR A 118 0.00 6.32 16.33
N LEU A 119 0.63 5.58 15.42
CA LEU A 119 0.30 4.16 15.21
C LEU A 119 0.41 3.37 16.51
N GLN A 120 1.49 3.54 17.27
CA GLN A 120 1.68 2.82 18.53
C GLN A 120 0.61 3.18 19.58
N LYS A 121 0.26 4.47 19.72
CA LYS A 121 -0.80 4.92 20.63
C LYS A 121 -2.17 4.35 20.29
N GLN A 122 -2.42 4.10 19.00
CA GLN A 122 -3.66 3.51 18.51
C GLN A 122 -3.70 1.97 18.56
N GLY A 123 -2.64 1.32 19.08
CA GLY A 123 -2.56 -0.15 19.16
C GLY A 123 -1.88 -0.82 17.95
N GLY A 124 -1.29 -0.03 17.05
CA GLY A 124 -0.69 -0.48 15.80
C GLY A 124 -1.62 -0.28 14.60
N ILE A 125 -1.09 -0.52 13.40
CA ILE A 125 -1.86 -0.31 12.16
C ILE A 125 -3.08 -1.25 12.09
N GLN A 126 -2.96 -2.52 12.50
CA GLN A 126 -4.08 -3.46 12.49
C GLN A 126 -5.29 -2.93 13.27
N ALA A 127 -5.06 -2.41 14.48
CA ALA A 127 -6.12 -1.85 15.31
C ALA A 127 -6.83 -0.65 14.65
N ILE A 128 -6.10 0.15 13.88
CA ILE A 128 -6.68 1.26 13.11
C ILE A 128 -7.54 0.72 11.96
N LEU A 129 -7.05 -0.29 11.23
CA LEU A 129 -7.81 -0.90 10.14
C LEU A 129 -9.14 -1.51 10.65
N GLU A 130 -9.11 -2.19 11.80
CA GLU A 130 -10.32 -2.76 12.42
C GLU A 130 -11.32 -1.67 12.83
N LYS A 131 -10.86 -0.59 13.47
CA LYS A 131 -11.72 0.57 13.81
C LYS A 131 -12.30 1.25 12.57
N ALA A 132 -11.51 1.32 11.49
CA ALA A 132 -11.92 1.85 10.20
C ALA A 132 -12.82 0.90 9.39
N ARG A 133 -13.10 -0.30 9.90
CA ARG A 133 -13.80 -1.40 9.19
C ARG A 133 -13.17 -1.74 7.83
N LEU A 134 -11.87 -1.58 7.72
CA LEU A 134 -11.10 -1.95 6.54
C LEU A 134 -10.70 -3.42 6.66
N THR A 135 -11.57 -4.30 6.16
CA THR A 135 -11.46 -5.76 6.36
C THR A 135 -10.90 -6.52 5.15
N THR A 136 -10.47 -5.83 4.09
CA THR A 136 -9.86 -6.45 2.90
C THR A 136 -8.32 -6.48 2.96
N ILE A 137 -7.71 -5.78 3.93
CA ILE A 137 -6.26 -5.70 4.14
C ILE A 137 -5.97 -5.99 5.61
N TRP A 138 -5.08 -6.95 5.86
CA TRP A 138 -4.74 -7.41 7.20
C TRP A 138 -3.25 -7.33 7.43
N THR A 139 -2.88 -7.00 8.67
CA THR A 139 -1.48 -6.85 9.07
C THR A 139 -1.20 -7.69 10.31
N ASN A 140 -0.03 -8.34 10.32
CA ASN A 140 0.48 -9.14 11.45
C ASN A 140 -0.39 -10.35 11.87
N ILE A 141 -1.43 -10.69 11.10
CA ILE A 141 -2.14 -11.97 11.20
C ILE A 141 -1.68 -12.86 10.05
N ARG A 142 -1.31 -14.11 10.35
CA ARG A 142 -0.70 -15.03 9.37
C ARG A 142 -1.68 -16.07 8.86
N ASP A 143 -2.55 -16.55 9.75
CA ASP A 143 -3.51 -17.59 9.43
C ASP A 143 -4.73 -16.98 8.73
N LEU A 144 -5.15 -17.60 7.63
CA LEU A 144 -6.29 -17.12 6.86
C LEU A 144 -7.61 -17.36 7.60
N ASP A 145 -7.73 -18.47 8.32
CA ASP A 145 -8.96 -18.80 9.04
C ASP A 145 -9.15 -17.80 10.19
N ASP A 146 -8.07 -17.44 10.91
CA ASP A 146 -8.10 -16.37 11.93
C ASP A 146 -8.54 -15.03 11.32
N ILE A 147 -8.05 -14.70 10.12
CA ILE A 147 -8.43 -13.48 9.40
C ILE A 147 -9.94 -13.48 9.07
N LEU A 148 -10.45 -14.59 8.55
CA LEU A 148 -11.85 -14.69 8.13
C LEU A 148 -12.81 -14.68 9.32
N GLU A 149 -12.47 -15.36 10.43
CA GLU A 149 -13.23 -15.31 11.67
C GLU A 149 -13.26 -13.88 12.22
N ARG A 150 -12.10 -13.22 12.31
CA ARG A 150 -12.01 -11.85 12.82
C ARG A 150 -12.75 -10.85 11.93
N ARG A 151 -12.75 -11.08 10.61
CA ARG A 151 -13.54 -10.28 9.66
C ARG A 151 -15.03 -10.36 9.96
N GLU A 152 -15.57 -11.57 10.12
CA GLU A 152 -16.98 -11.79 10.41
C GLU A 152 -17.40 -11.09 11.72
N GLU A 153 -16.55 -11.15 12.75
CA GLU A 153 -16.76 -10.42 14.00
C GLU A 153 -16.90 -8.91 13.76
N ILE A 154 -15.94 -8.29 13.06
CA ILE A 154 -15.94 -6.83 12.81
C ILE A 154 -17.13 -6.40 11.95
N GLU A 155 -17.49 -7.20 10.94
CA GLU A 155 -18.61 -6.93 10.04
C GLU A 155 -19.96 -7.04 10.75
N SER A 156 -20.06 -7.89 11.78
CA SER A 156 -21.26 -8.04 12.62
C SER A 156 -21.46 -6.90 13.65
N LEU A 157 -20.39 -6.20 14.02
CA LEU A 157 -20.44 -5.10 14.98
C LEU A 157 -20.99 -3.81 14.34
N PRO A 158 -21.67 -2.94 15.12
CA PRO A 158 -22.02 -1.60 14.64
C PRO A 158 -20.75 -0.78 14.35
N GLU A 159 -20.85 0.16 13.41
CA GLU A 159 -19.75 1.09 13.11
C GLU A 159 -19.38 1.89 14.37
N ASP A 160 -18.08 2.11 14.57
CA ASP A 160 -17.59 2.93 15.68
C ASP A 160 -17.90 4.41 15.39
N PRO A 161 -18.84 5.04 16.13
CA PRO A 161 -19.25 6.41 15.86
C PRO A 161 -18.18 7.44 16.27
N GLU A 162 -17.16 7.03 17.04
CA GLU A 162 -16.07 7.91 17.47
C GLU A 162 -14.89 7.90 16.49
N PHE A 163 -14.82 6.93 15.59
CA PHE A 163 -13.78 6.88 14.57
C PHE A 163 -14.21 7.71 13.35
N ASP A 164 -13.52 8.83 13.11
CA ASP A 164 -13.69 9.63 11.89
C ASP A 164 -12.59 9.30 10.87
N PRO A 165 -12.87 8.51 9.81
CA PRO A 165 -11.91 8.23 8.75
C PRO A 165 -11.48 9.51 8.02
N ALA A 166 -12.39 10.49 7.87
CA ALA A 166 -12.12 11.72 7.14
C ALA A 166 -11.13 12.62 7.88
N ALA A 167 -11.18 12.66 9.21
CA ALA A 167 -10.18 13.36 10.02
C ALA A 167 -8.75 12.81 9.79
N VAL A 168 -8.62 11.50 9.55
CA VAL A 168 -7.31 10.89 9.24
C VAL A 168 -6.84 11.23 7.82
N LEU A 169 -7.77 11.35 6.86
CA LEU A 169 -7.46 11.81 5.50
C LEU A 169 -7.10 13.31 5.47
N ALA A 170 -7.71 14.12 6.34
CA ALA A 170 -7.49 15.57 6.45
C ALA A 170 -6.23 15.95 7.23
N GLY A 171 -5.69 15.07 8.09
CA GLY A 171 -4.49 15.32 8.90
C GLY A 171 -3.18 15.56 8.13
N GLY A 172 -3.21 15.59 6.80
CA GLY A 172 -2.10 15.97 5.93
C GLY A 172 -2.04 17.46 5.58
N GLU A 173 -2.86 18.32 6.20
CA GLU A 173 -3.10 19.72 5.78
C GLU A 173 -1.95 20.73 6.02
N ASP A 174 -0.81 20.34 6.61
CA ASP A 174 0.35 21.24 6.79
C ASP A 174 1.39 21.13 5.65
N VAL A 175 0.96 21.06 4.38
CA VAL A 175 1.87 21.13 3.23
C VAL A 175 1.75 22.52 2.59
N ASP A 176 2.87 23.25 2.51
CA ASP A 176 2.94 24.53 1.78
C ASP A 176 2.40 24.32 0.36
N GLU A 177 1.27 24.96 0.02
CA GLU A 177 0.56 24.78 -1.25
C GLU A 177 1.48 25.03 -2.46
N SER A 178 2.44 25.96 -2.32
CA SER A 178 3.40 26.28 -3.38
C SER A 178 4.38 25.14 -3.64
N GLN A 179 4.83 24.49 -2.56
CA GLN A 179 5.72 23.34 -2.60
C GLN A 179 4.97 22.10 -3.10
N ALA A 180 3.75 21.86 -2.59
CA ALA A 180 2.89 20.76 -3.00
C ALA A 180 2.57 20.81 -4.50
N GLN A 181 2.33 22.00 -5.05
CA GLN A 181 2.02 22.16 -6.47
C GLN A 181 3.24 21.93 -7.38
N SER A 182 4.43 22.36 -6.96
CA SER A 182 5.68 22.04 -7.66
C SER A 182 5.97 20.53 -7.64
N ASP A 183 5.81 19.90 -6.48
CA ASP A 183 6.11 18.49 -6.32
C ASP A 183 5.08 17.59 -7.04
N ALA A 184 3.81 18.01 -7.07
CA ALA A 184 2.76 17.38 -7.86
C ALA A 184 3.09 17.35 -9.36
N LEU A 185 3.51 18.50 -9.94
CA LEU A 185 3.92 18.57 -11.35
C LEU A 185 5.15 17.69 -11.66
N ALA A 186 6.10 17.64 -10.72
CA ALA A 186 7.27 16.77 -10.84
C ALA A 186 6.88 15.28 -10.80
N LEU A 187 5.97 14.89 -9.89
CA LEU A 187 5.47 13.52 -9.80
C LEU A 187 4.67 13.13 -11.04
N GLU A 188 3.81 14.00 -11.56
CA GLU A 188 3.04 13.78 -12.79
C GLU A 188 3.95 13.48 -13.98
N THR A 189 5.02 14.28 -14.12
CA THR A 189 6.02 14.10 -15.17
C THR A 189 6.75 12.76 -15.00
N LEU A 190 7.07 12.37 -13.76
CA LEU A 190 7.75 11.12 -13.45
C LEU A 190 6.86 9.90 -13.73
N LEU A 191 5.59 9.92 -13.31
CA LEU A 191 4.62 8.86 -13.55
C LEU A 191 4.35 8.70 -15.06
N ALA A 192 4.12 9.79 -15.79
CA ALA A 192 3.92 9.75 -17.24
C ALA A 192 5.14 9.17 -17.98
N ARG A 193 6.35 9.51 -17.53
CA ARG A 193 7.59 8.93 -18.06
C ARG A 193 7.67 7.43 -17.79
N MET A 194 7.27 6.97 -16.60
CA MET A 194 7.26 5.54 -16.27
C MET A 194 6.26 4.76 -17.11
N GLU A 195 5.07 5.30 -17.38
CA GLU A 195 4.05 4.65 -18.22
C GLU A 195 4.48 4.46 -19.68
N GLN A 196 5.31 5.38 -20.21
CA GLN A 196 5.79 5.32 -21.59
C GLN A 196 7.10 4.53 -21.75
N GLU A 197 7.76 4.15 -20.65
CA GLU A 197 9.10 3.56 -20.69
C GLU A 197 9.02 2.02 -20.85
N ASN A 198 9.28 1.55 -22.07
CA ASN A 198 9.36 0.12 -22.40
C ASN A 198 10.74 -0.51 -22.13
N ASN A 199 11.68 0.25 -21.55
CA ASN A 199 13.03 -0.22 -21.25
C ASN A 199 13.21 -0.46 -19.74
N ASP A 200 13.40 -1.72 -19.35
CA ASP A 200 13.54 -2.16 -17.96
C ASP A 200 14.57 -1.35 -17.15
N ALA A 201 15.73 -1.02 -17.73
CA ALA A 201 16.79 -0.30 -17.03
C ALA A 201 16.41 1.17 -16.78
N ARG A 202 15.70 1.79 -17.73
CA ARG A 202 15.21 3.18 -17.57
C ARG A 202 14.00 3.24 -16.66
N PHE A 203 13.13 2.24 -16.71
CA PHE A 203 12.01 2.08 -15.80
C PHE A 203 12.51 1.92 -14.35
N GLN A 204 13.52 1.07 -14.13
CA GLN A 204 14.19 0.94 -12.83
C GLN A 204 14.84 2.24 -12.36
N LYS A 205 15.41 3.03 -13.27
CA LYS A 205 15.97 4.34 -12.92
C LYS A 205 14.87 5.35 -12.51
N ALA A 206 13.76 5.40 -13.24
CA ALA A 206 12.61 6.24 -12.86
C ALA A 206 11.99 5.78 -11.53
N LEU A 207 11.97 4.47 -11.27
CA LEU A 207 11.62 3.90 -9.97
C LEU A 207 12.55 4.39 -8.85
N GLN A 208 13.86 4.49 -9.09
CA GLN A 208 14.79 5.05 -8.12
C GLN A 208 14.59 6.55 -7.90
N GLU A 209 14.09 7.29 -8.88
CA GLU A 209 13.75 8.72 -8.74
C GLU A 209 12.49 8.92 -7.86
N LEU A 210 11.65 7.89 -7.67
CA LEU A 210 10.56 7.90 -6.67
C LEU A 210 11.08 7.80 -5.22
N VAL A 211 12.38 7.65 -4.97
CA VAL A 211 12.98 7.47 -3.63
C VAL A 211 13.45 8.84 -3.12
N PRO A 212 12.75 9.47 -2.16
CA PRO A 212 12.83 8.99 -0.77
C PRO A 212 11.47 8.95 -0.07
N MET A 213 11.23 7.90 0.73
CA MET A 213 10.10 7.81 1.67
C MET A 213 10.50 8.27 3.06
#